data_AF-A0A7S3HDU0-F1
#
_entry.id   AF-A0A7S3HDU0-F1
#
_cell.length_a   1.000
_cell.length_b   1.000
_cell.length_c   1.000
_cell.angle_alpha   90.00
_cell.angle_beta   90.00
_cell.angle_gamma   90.00
#
_symmetry.space_group_name_H-M   'P 1'
#
loop_
_entity.id
_entity.type
_entity.pdbx_description
1 polymer ?
#
loop_
_entity_poly.entity_id
_entity_poly.type
_entity_poly.pdbx_seq_one_letter_code
_entity_poly.pdbx_strand_id
1 'polypeptide(L)'
;RGIKRVSGDWFDGNIKVFVRKRPIFKHELDAYEFDVATCTAEDRIVIHDARMHNDMKRQIMNHHEFQFDRTFNENAKNDEVYNESAKSLVNISCEGGYSTCLVYGQTGSGKTFTMSSIYEHAAYDIFHQLDKISERFSVAPTVSMSFVEIA
;
A
#
# COMPACT_ATOMS: atom_id res chain seq x y z
N ARG A 1 -16.50 15.47 -26.14
CA ARG A 1 -16.84 14.03 -26.03
C ARG A 1 -16.45 13.61 -24.63
N GLY A 2 -17.45 13.42 -23.75
CA GLY A 2 -17.24 13.36 -22.30
C GLY A 2 -16.46 12.11 -21.88
N ILE A 3 -15.48 12.32 -21.00
CA ILE A 3 -14.82 11.26 -20.23
C ILE A 3 -15.94 10.53 -19.47
N LYS A 4 -16.25 9.30 -19.86
CA LYS A 4 -17.19 8.48 -19.11
C LYS A 4 -16.54 8.17 -17.76
N ARG A 5 -17.21 8.55 -16.67
CA ARG A 5 -16.80 8.26 -15.30
C ARG A 5 -16.67 6.73 -15.14
N VAL A 6 -15.52 6.29 -14.63
CA VAL A 6 -15.28 4.91 -14.20
C VAL A 6 -16.26 4.60 -13.07
N SER A 7 -17.03 3.51 -13.17
CA SER A 7 -17.95 3.06 -12.13
C SER A 7 -17.24 2.04 -11.22
N GLY A 8 -17.03 2.38 -9.94
CA GLY A 8 -16.42 1.50 -8.91
C GLY A 8 -15.98 2.28 -7.66
N ASP A 9 -15.52 1.60 -6.61
CA ASP A 9 -15.17 2.07 -5.24
C ASP A 9 -14.16 3.25 -5.11
N TRP A 10 -13.80 3.88 -6.22
CA TRP A 10 -12.94 5.04 -6.33
C TRP A 10 -13.70 6.22 -6.95
N PHE A 11 -14.92 6.49 -6.45
CA PHE A 11 -15.69 7.67 -6.86
C PHE A 11 -15.07 8.97 -6.28
N ASP A 12 -14.98 10.01 -7.12
CA ASP A 12 -14.75 11.42 -6.77
C ASP A 12 -13.47 11.79 -5.99
N GLY A 13 -12.31 11.33 -6.44
CA GLY A 13 -11.02 11.88 -5.95
C GLY A 13 -10.68 11.52 -4.51
N ASN A 14 -11.28 10.43 -3.99
CA ASN A 14 -10.97 9.90 -2.67
C ASN A 14 -9.55 9.32 -2.62
N ILE A 15 -8.80 9.72 -1.59
CA ILE A 15 -7.52 9.12 -1.22
C ILE A 15 -7.82 7.90 -0.34
N LYS A 16 -7.26 6.74 -0.69
CA LYS A 16 -7.26 5.57 0.18
C LYS A 16 -5.90 5.40 0.84
N VAL A 17 -5.91 5.10 2.13
CA VAL A 17 -4.74 4.94 2.98
C VAL A 17 -4.67 3.50 3.44
N PHE A 18 -3.56 2.85 3.09
CA PHE A 18 -3.27 1.47 3.42
C PHE A 18 -2.07 1.43 4.37
N VAL A 19 -2.08 0.52 5.34
CA VAL A 19 -0.95 0.28 6.23
C VAL A 19 -0.45 -1.15 6.06
N ARG A 20 0.86 -1.34 6.00
CA ARG A 20 1.49 -2.66 5.96
C ARG A 20 2.48 -2.79 7.11
N LYS A 21 2.23 -3.76 7.99
CA LYS A 21 3.18 -4.19 9.02
C LYS A 21 4.17 -5.18 8.37
N ARG A 22 5.47 -4.95 8.56
CA ARG A 22 6.50 -5.93 8.18
C ARG A 22 6.71 -6.94 9.31
N PRO A 23 7.18 -8.16 9.01
CA PRO A 23 7.62 -9.09 10.04
C PRO A 23 8.81 -8.54 10.83
N ILE A 24 8.93 -8.99 12.08
CA ILE A 24 10.16 -8.85 12.86
C ILE A 24 11.27 -9.71 12.25
N PHE A 25 12.45 -9.14 12.09
CA PHE A 25 13.60 -9.83 11.53
C PHE A 25 14.37 -10.58 12.60
N LYS A 26 15.11 -11.61 12.18
CA LYS A 26 15.90 -12.45 13.10
C LYS A 26 16.87 -11.64 13.96
N HIS A 27 17.56 -10.66 13.38
CA HIS A 27 18.50 -9.83 14.14
C HIS A 27 17.82 -8.92 15.18
N GLU A 28 16.54 -8.56 14.98
CA GLU A 28 15.75 -7.80 15.96
C GLU A 28 15.34 -8.71 17.13
N LEU A 29 14.94 -9.95 16.82
CA LEU A 29 14.71 -10.98 17.84
C LEU A 29 15.98 -11.28 18.65
N ASP A 30 17.13 -11.41 17.97
CA ASP A 30 18.43 -11.66 18.61
C ASP A 30 18.87 -10.46 19.48
N ALA A 31 18.37 -9.25 19.18
CA ALA A 31 18.57 -8.04 19.97
C ALA A 31 17.53 -7.86 21.10
N TYR A 32 16.62 -8.83 21.30
CA TYR A 32 15.53 -8.76 22.27
C TYR A 32 14.55 -7.59 22.05
N GLU A 33 14.36 -7.19 20.78
CA GLU A 33 13.34 -6.21 20.41
C GLU A 33 11.93 -6.80 20.54
N PHE A 34 10.97 -5.93 20.83
CA PHE A 34 9.57 -6.31 20.99
C PHE A 34 8.74 -5.91 19.76
N ASP A 35 7.82 -6.78 19.35
CA ASP A 35 6.79 -6.41 18.38
C ASP A 35 5.72 -5.56 19.08
N VAL A 36 5.69 -4.28 18.73
CA VAL A 36 4.81 -3.27 19.35
C VAL A 36 3.61 -2.91 18.47
N ALA A 37 3.37 -3.61 17.36
CA ALA A 37 2.27 -3.31 16.46
C ALA A 37 1.41 -4.55 16.18
N THR A 38 0.10 -4.45 16.36
CA THR A 38 -0.83 -5.55 16.11
C THR A 38 -1.94 -5.09 15.16
N CYS A 39 -2.07 -5.76 14.02
CA CYS A 39 -3.25 -5.61 13.16
C CYS A 39 -4.41 -6.39 13.80
N THR A 40 -5.34 -5.68 14.43
CA THR A 40 -6.44 -6.28 15.22
C THR A 40 -7.66 -6.62 14.36
N ALA A 41 -7.80 -5.95 13.21
CA ALA A 41 -8.83 -6.22 12.21
C ALA A 41 -8.26 -5.96 10.81
N GLU A 42 -9.09 -6.11 9.78
CA GLU A 42 -8.70 -5.80 8.40
C GLU A 42 -8.43 -4.32 8.16
N ASP A 43 -9.00 -3.42 8.95
CA ASP A 43 -8.95 -1.96 8.80
C ASP A 43 -8.33 -1.27 10.02
N ARG A 44 -7.78 -2.03 10.99
CA ARG A 44 -7.30 -1.49 12.27
C ARG A 44 -5.95 -2.04 12.69
N ILE A 45 -5.12 -1.13 13.19
CA ILE A 45 -3.82 -1.44 13.79
C ILE A 45 -3.70 -0.76 15.15
N VAL A 46 -3.18 -1.49 16.12
CA VAL A 46 -2.92 -1.00 17.47
C VAL A 46 -1.42 -0.95 17.70
N ILE A 47 -0.94 0.21 18.17
CA ILE A 47 0.43 0.40 18.63
C ILE A 47 0.46 0.29 20.14
N HIS A 48 1.32 -0.59 20.65
CA HIS A 48 1.55 -0.86 22.07
C HIS A 48 2.70 0.01 22.57
N ASP A 49 2.38 1.16 23.16
CA ASP A 49 3.33 2.14 23.65
C ASP A 49 3.64 1.90 25.13
N ALA A 50 4.76 1.21 25.37
CA ALA A 50 5.28 0.97 26.72
C ALA A 50 6.00 2.21 27.24
N ARG A 51 5.42 2.85 28.26
CA ARG A 51 5.98 4.05 28.91
C ARG A 51 6.30 3.80 30.37
N MET A 52 7.23 4.59 30.90
CA MET A 52 7.42 4.69 32.34
C MET A 52 6.46 5.73 32.92
N HIS A 53 5.79 5.38 34.01
CA HIS A 53 5.02 6.34 34.79
C HIS A 53 5.94 7.44 35.32
N ASN A 54 5.38 8.63 35.58
CA ASN A 54 6.14 9.81 36.03
C ASN A 54 6.92 9.58 37.34
N ASP A 55 6.54 8.57 38.13
CA ASP A 55 7.26 8.16 39.34
C ASP A 55 8.54 7.34 39.07
N MET A 56 8.82 6.97 37.82
CA MET A 56 9.92 6.12 37.38
C MET A 56 9.97 4.72 38.02
N LYS A 57 8.87 4.26 38.62
CA LYS A 57 8.80 2.97 39.33
C LYS A 57 7.88 1.97 38.65
N ARG A 58 6.94 2.44 37.83
CA ARG A 58 5.92 1.58 37.19
C ARG A 58 5.98 1.72 35.68
N GLN A 59 5.91 0.58 35.00
CA GLN A 59 5.66 0.55 33.56
C GLN A 59 4.15 0.62 33.31
N ILE A 60 3.77 1.39 32.30
CA ILE A 60 2.40 1.55 31.82
C ILE A 60 2.40 1.18 30.35
N MET A 61 1.39 0.43 29.92
CA MET A 61 1.15 0.13 28.52
C MET A 61 -0.02 0.98 28.03
N ASN A 62 0.22 1.87 27.08
CA ASN A 62 -0.82 2.62 26.39
C ASN A 62 -1.07 1.97 25.04
N HIS A 63 -2.34 1.82 24.68
CA HIS A 63 -2.74 1.27 23.38
C HIS A 63 -3.30 2.38 22.50
N HIS A 64 -2.69 2.58 21.34
CA HIS A 64 -3.12 3.55 20.35
C HIS A 64 -3.70 2.83 19.14
N GLU A 65 -5.02 2.87 18.98
CA GLU A 65 -5.71 2.29 17.83
C GLU A 65 -5.82 3.32 16.70
N PHE A 66 -5.53 2.86 15.48
CA PHE A 66 -5.68 3.62 14.25
C PHE A 66 -6.51 2.82 13.25
N GLN A 67 -7.40 3.51 12.54
CA GLN A 67 -8.24 2.93 11.50
C GLN A 67 -7.83 3.48 10.12
N PHE A 68 -7.79 2.59 9.13
CA PHE A 68 -7.37 2.87 7.75
C PHE A 68 -8.33 2.18 6.77
N ASP A 69 -8.16 2.36 5.46
CA ASP A 69 -8.99 1.62 4.49
C ASP A 69 -8.70 0.11 4.52
N ARG A 70 -7.45 -0.25 4.79
CA ARG A 70 -6.99 -1.64 4.96
C ARG A 70 -5.64 -1.67 5.68
N THR A 71 -5.44 -2.68 6.50
CA THR A 71 -4.20 -3.00 7.21
C THR A 71 -3.74 -4.40 6.85
N PHE A 72 -2.51 -4.50 6.35
CA PHE A 72 -1.84 -5.75 6.01
C PHE A 72 -0.91 -6.15 7.16
N ASN A 73 -1.12 -7.34 7.71
CA ASN A 73 -0.28 -7.87 8.80
C ASN A 73 1.07 -8.40 8.27
N GLU A 74 1.91 -8.86 9.18
CA GLU A 74 3.25 -9.38 8.87
C GLU A 74 3.28 -10.56 7.89
N ASN A 75 2.16 -11.28 7.73
CA ASN A 75 2.05 -12.44 6.84
C ASN A 75 1.55 -12.06 5.44
N ALA A 76 1.12 -10.81 5.23
CA ALA A 76 0.56 -10.36 3.98
C ALA A 76 1.59 -10.40 2.85
N LYS A 77 1.21 -11.07 1.76
CA LYS A 77 2.06 -11.24 0.57
C LYS A 77 1.98 -10.01 -0.32
N ASN A 78 3.00 -9.83 -1.17
CA ASN A 78 3.02 -8.71 -2.10
C ASN A 78 1.83 -8.75 -3.09
N ASP A 79 1.45 -9.93 -3.55
CA ASP A 79 0.33 -10.11 -4.47
C ASP A 79 -0.99 -9.66 -3.84
N GLU A 80 -1.20 -9.96 -2.55
CA GLU A 80 -2.36 -9.51 -1.78
C GLU A 80 -2.38 -7.99 -1.68
N VAL A 81 -1.25 -7.40 -1.25
CA VAL A 81 -1.09 -5.94 -1.15
C VAL A 81 -1.39 -5.28 -2.49
N TYR A 82 -0.86 -5.79 -3.60
CA TYR A 82 -1.12 -5.25 -4.93
C TYR A 82 -2.60 -5.34 -5.32
N ASN A 83 -3.21 -6.52 -5.17
CA ASN A 83 -4.58 -6.77 -5.60
C ASN A 83 -5.60 -5.89 -4.85
N GLU A 84 -5.38 -5.67 -3.56
CA GLU A 84 -6.31 -4.90 -2.71
C GLU A 84 -6.02 -3.38 -2.71
N SER A 85 -4.85 -2.95 -3.19
CA SER A 85 -4.50 -1.52 -3.27
C SER A 85 -4.28 -1.05 -4.72
N ALA A 86 -3.08 -1.21 -5.26
CA ALA A 86 -2.63 -0.59 -6.50
C ALA A 86 -3.34 -1.09 -7.76
N LYS A 87 -3.89 -2.31 -7.78
CA LYS A 87 -4.60 -2.86 -8.95
C LYS A 87 -5.76 -1.99 -9.41
N SER A 88 -6.49 -1.40 -8.46
CA SER A 88 -7.58 -0.48 -8.80
C SER A 88 -7.07 0.78 -9.51
N LEU A 89 -5.89 1.28 -9.15
CA LEU A 89 -5.25 2.43 -9.78
C LEU A 89 -4.85 2.13 -11.23
N VAL A 90 -4.35 0.90 -11.47
CA VAL A 90 -4.06 0.41 -12.83
C VAL A 90 -5.32 0.42 -13.68
N ASN A 91 -6.43 -0.13 -13.17
CA ASN A 91 -7.69 -0.14 -13.90
C ASN A 91 -8.19 1.28 -14.23
N ILE A 92 -8.12 2.22 -13.27
CA ILE A 92 -8.45 3.64 -13.51
C ILE A 92 -7.60 4.21 -14.65
N SER A 93 -6.32 3.88 -14.68
CA SER A 93 -5.38 4.35 -15.71
C SER A 93 -5.70 3.77 -17.09
N CYS A 94 -6.00 2.46 -17.15
CA CYS A 94 -6.43 1.78 -18.38
C CYS A 94 -7.78 2.28 -18.90
N GLU A 95 -8.63 2.81 -18.02
CA GLU A 95 -9.90 3.44 -18.40
C GLU A 95 -9.78 4.89 -18.91
N GLY A 96 -8.56 5.44 -18.90
CA GLY A 96 -8.25 6.80 -19.36
C GLY A 96 -8.13 7.84 -18.25
N GLY A 97 -8.11 7.41 -16.98
CA GLY A 97 -7.87 8.27 -15.83
C GLY A 97 -6.37 8.43 -15.51
N TYR A 98 -6.08 9.31 -14.55
CA TYR A 98 -4.77 9.41 -13.93
C TYR A 98 -4.85 8.86 -12.50
N SER A 99 -3.81 8.14 -12.09
CA SER A 99 -3.73 7.55 -10.75
C SER A 99 -2.33 7.75 -10.18
N THR A 100 -2.22 7.77 -8.85
CA THR A 100 -0.93 7.92 -8.17
C THR A 100 -0.92 7.04 -6.93
N CYS A 101 0.16 6.29 -6.76
CA CYS A 101 0.43 5.50 -5.57
C CYS A 101 1.65 6.07 -4.86
N LEU A 102 1.51 6.37 -3.56
CA LEU A 102 2.61 6.82 -2.72
C LEU A 102 2.92 5.74 -1.70
N VAL A 103 4.21 5.40 -1.56
CA VAL A 103 4.68 4.45 -0.56
C VAL A 103 5.50 5.22 0.48
N TYR A 104 4.98 5.31 1.70
CA TYR A 104 5.56 6.10 2.79
C TYR A 104 5.97 5.24 3.99
N GLY A 105 6.94 5.72 4.76
CA GLY A 105 7.45 5.04 5.96
C GLY A 105 8.94 5.32 6.22
N GLN A 106 9.43 4.93 7.39
CA GLN A 106 10.84 5.09 7.77
C GLN A 106 11.80 4.17 6.97
N THR A 107 13.10 4.40 7.06
CA THR A 107 14.12 3.49 6.51
C THR A 107 13.99 2.10 7.16
N GLY A 108 14.11 1.04 6.35
CA GLY A 108 13.95 -0.35 6.83
C GLY A 108 12.51 -0.84 7.02
N SER A 109 11.49 -0.02 6.72
CA SER A 109 10.07 -0.42 6.83
C SER A 109 9.54 -1.28 5.67
N GLY A 110 10.33 -1.49 4.60
CA GLY A 110 9.90 -2.31 3.46
C GLY A 110 9.24 -1.53 2.30
N LYS A 111 9.41 -0.21 2.23
CA LYS A 111 8.92 0.62 1.11
C LYS A 111 9.37 0.09 -0.25
N THR A 112 10.69 0.01 -0.48
CA THR A 112 11.26 -0.44 -1.77
C THR A 112 10.82 -1.86 -2.11
N PHE A 113 10.81 -2.76 -1.11
CA PHE A 113 10.33 -4.13 -1.27
C PHE A 113 8.88 -4.20 -1.78
N THR A 114 8.00 -3.36 -1.23
CA THR A 114 6.59 -3.28 -1.65
C THR A 114 6.47 -2.61 -3.02
N MET A 115 7.18 -1.49 -3.23
CA MET A 115 7.11 -0.67 -4.44
C MET A 115 7.58 -1.43 -5.68
N SER A 116 8.69 -2.17 -5.59
CA SER A 116 9.19 -3.00 -6.69
C SER A 116 8.16 -4.04 -7.13
N SER A 117 7.49 -4.70 -6.18
CA SER A 117 6.47 -5.69 -6.52
C SER A 117 5.22 -5.06 -7.12
N ILE A 118 4.82 -3.87 -6.66
CA ILE A 118 3.72 -3.11 -7.28
C ILE A 118 4.04 -2.79 -8.74
N TYR A 119 5.29 -2.39 -9.05
CA TYR A 119 5.68 -2.10 -10.44
C TYR A 119 5.59 -3.31 -11.35
N GLU A 120 6.08 -4.46 -10.92
CA GLU A 120 6.04 -5.70 -11.70
C GLU A 120 4.60 -6.12 -12.00
N HIS A 121 3.74 -6.15 -10.98
CA HIS A 121 2.34 -6.52 -11.14
C HIS A 121 1.57 -5.49 -11.99
N ALA A 122 1.81 -4.19 -11.79
CA ALA A 122 1.16 -3.15 -12.56
C ALA A 122 1.55 -3.22 -14.04
N ALA A 123 2.84 -3.41 -14.35
CA ALA A 123 3.29 -3.59 -15.72
C ALA A 123 2.61 -4.81 -16.35
N TYR A 124 2.60 -5.95 -15.66
CA TYR A 124 1.91 -7.15 -16.13
C TYR A 124 0.44 -6.88 -16.45
N ASP A 125 -0.33 -6.29 -15.53
CA ASP A 125 -1.75 -6.01 -15.73
C ASP A 125 -2.00 -5.00 -16.86
N ILE A 126 -1.15 -3.96 -17.02
CA ILE A 126 -1.26 -3.00 -18.12
C ILE A 126 -1.09 -3.72 -19.46
N PHE A 127 -0.06 -4.56 -19.61
CA PHE A 127 0.19 -5.29 -20.85
C PHE A 127 -0.92 -6.31 -21.17
N HIS A 128 -1.51 -6.94 -20.15
CA HIS A 128 -2.65 -7.87 -20.33
C HIS A 128 -3.96 -7.17 -20.69
N GLN A 129 -4.05 -5.85 -20.51
CA GLN A 129 -5.23 -5.06 -20.83
C GLN A 129 -5.12 -4.30 -22.15
N LEU A 130 -4.01 -4.42 -22.89
CA LEU A 130 -3.79 -3.63 -24.12
C LEU A 130 -4.87 -3.83 -25.18
N ASP A 131 -5.37 -5.05 -25.38
CA ASP A 131 -6.44 -5.32 -26.34
C ASP A 131 -7.72 -4.56 -25.96
N LYS A 132 -8.09 -4.59 -24.67
CA LYS A 132 -9.26 -3.87 -24.15
C LYS A 132 -9.09 -2.34 -24.28
N ILE A 133 -7.89 -1.84 -24.04
CA ILE A 133 -7.55 -0.42 -24.21
C ILE A 133 -7.68 -0.03 -25.69
N SER A 134 -7.12 -0.86 -26.58
CA SER A 134 -7.17 -0.66 -28.03
C SER A 134 -8.60 -0.58 -28.56
N GLU A 135 -9.46 -1.53 -28.15
CA GLU A 135 -10.88 -1.54 -28.49
C GLU A 135 -11.60 -0.28 -28.00
N ARG A 136 -11.38 0.08 -26.72
CA ARG A 136 -12.05 1.22 -26.08
C ARG A 136 -11.73 2.55 -26.75
N PHE A 137 -10.47 2.78 -27.10
CA PHE A 137 -10.03 4.03 -27.73
C PHE A 137 -10.02 3.97 -29.25
N SER A 138 -10.31 2.79 -29.84
CA SER A 138 -10.28 2.54 -31.29
C SER A 138 -8.94 2.92 -31.95
N VAL A 139 -7.85 2.81 -31.18
CA VAL A 139 -6.47 3.15 -31.59
C VAL A 139 -5.51 2.22 -30.84
N ALA A 140 -4.45 1.77 -31.53
CA ALA A 140 -3.40 0.96 -30.91
C ALA A 140 -2.70 1.76 -29.79
N PRO A 141 -2.70 1.27 -28.53
CA PRO A 141 -2.07 1.96 -27.43
C PRO A 141 -0.54 1.92 -27.54
N THR A 142 0.11 3.01 -27.13
CA THR A 142 1.56 3.06 -26.92
C THR A 142 1.83 3.19 -25.42
N VAL A 143 2.66 2.31 -24.87
CA VAL A 143 3.06 2.34 -23.45
C VAL A 143 4.48 2.89 -23.35
N SER A 144 4.67 3.85 -22.46
CA SER A 144 5.98 4.40 -22.12
C SER A 144 6.18 4.39 -20.60
N MET A 145 7.45 4.32 -20.17
CA MET A 145 7.82 4.31 -18.76
C MET A 145 9.02 5.23 -18.55
N SER A 146 9.04 5.94 -17.44
CA SER A 146 10.15 6.78 -16.99
C SER A 146 10.42 6.55 -15.51
N PHE A 147 11.68 6.56 -15.10
CA PHE A 147 12.10 6.48 -13.71
C PHE A 147 12.99 7.67 -13.38
N VAL A 148 12.72 8.34 -12.26
CA VAL A 148 13.45 9.52 -11.81
C VAL A 148 13.74 9.37 -10.32
N GLU A 149 14.98 9.63 -9.94
CA GLU A 149 15.41 9.74 -8.56
C GLU A 149 15.68 11.21 -8.25
N ILE A 150 15.13 11.71 -7.14
CA ILE A 150 15.37 13.07 -6.64
C ILE A 150 16.32 12.92 -5.45
N ALA A 151 17.55 13.37 -5.62
CA ALA A 151 18.61 13.35 -4.61
C ALA A 151 18.74 14.70 -3.90
#